data_AF-V7F9M8-F1
#
_entry.id   AF-V7F9M8-F1
#
_cell.length_a   1.000
_cell.length_b   1.000
_cell.length_c   1.000
_cell.angle_alpha   90.00
_cell.angle_beta   90.00
_cell.angle_gamma   90.00
#
_symmetry.space_group_name_H-M   'P 1'
#
loop_
_entity.id
_entity.type
_entity.pdbx_description
1 polymer ?
#
loop_
_entity_poly.entity_id
_entity_poly.type
_entity_poly.pdbx_seq_one_letter_code
_entity_poly.pdbx_strand_id
1 'polypeptide(L)'
;KGKLPYETVRVAYSLEYGLDEMEMHKDGVAPGEKVILVDDLIATGGTAEAAVKLLRQIGADILAACFVIDLPDLGGRAKLEALGVPVRTLIGFEGH
;
A
#
# COMPACT_ATOMS: atom_id res chain seq x y z
N LYS A 1 -9.44 -9.08 -9.15
CA LYS A 1 -10.42 -8.48 -10.07
C LYS A 1 -11.85 -8.94 -9.76
N GLY A 2 -12.80 -8.01 -9.68
CA GLY A 2 -14.24 -8.29 -9.54
C GLY A 2 -14.70 -8.61 -8.11
N LYS A 3 -13.87 -8.31 -7.09
CA LYS A 3 -14.24 -8.55 -5.68
C LYS A 3 -15.10 -7.44 -5.10
N LEU A 4 -15.00 -6.24 -5.66
CA LEU A 4 -15.65 -5.03 -5.17
C LEU A 4 -16.96 -4.77 -5.95
N PRO A 5 -18.07 -4.44 -5.27
CA PRO A 5 -19.40 -4.34 -5.89
C PRO A 5 -19.62 -3.06 -6.72
N TYR A 6 -18.74 -2.06 -6.62
CA TYR A 6 -18.88 -0.78 -7.30
C TYR A 6 -17.79 -0.55 -8.38
N GLU A 7 -17.85 0.58 -9.09
CA GLU A 7 -16.81 0.96 -10.03
C GLU A 7 -15.46 1.10 -9.34
N THR A 8 -14.41 0.55 -9.96
CA THR A 8 -13.07 0.51 -9.37
C THR A 8 -12.02 1.25 -10.20
N VAL A 9 -11.04 1.84 -9.51
CA VAL A 9 -9.70 2.07 -10.06
C VAL A 9 -8.83 0.83 -9.81
N ARG A 10 -7.84 0.62 -10.67
CA ARG A 10 -6.97 -0.57 -10.62
C ARG A 10 -5.51 -0.19 -10.79
N VAL A 11 -4.64 -0.90 -10.07
CA VAL A 11 -3.20 -0.90 -10.36
C VAL A 11 -2.70 -2.33 -10.42
N ALA A 12 -1.96 -2.63 -11.49
CA ALA A 12 -1.27 -3.91 -11.61
C ALA A 12 0.05 -3.85 -10.84
N TYR A 13 0.39 -4.94 -10.16
CA TYR A 13 1.69 -5.11 -9.53
C TYR A 13 2.22 -6.53 -9.78
N SER A 14 3.55 -6.65 -9.79
CA SER A 14 4.24 -7.90 -10.11
C SER A 14 4.36 -8.80 -8.88
N LEU A 15 4.12 -10.09 -9.08
CA LEU A 15 4.44 -11.17 -8.15
C LEU A 15 5.68 -11.95 -8.65
N GLU A 16 6.23 -12.83 -7.82
CA GLU A 16 7.33 -13.73 -8.21
C GLU A 16 6.95 -14.59 -9.44
N TYR A 17 5.69 -15.00 -9.52
CA TYR A 17 5.12 -15.70 -10.66
C TYR A 17 3.79 -15.06 -11.06
N GLY A 18 3.86 -13.97 -11.82
CA GLY A 18 2.71 -13.38 -12.51
C GLY A 18 2.45 -11.92 -12.17
N LEU A 19 1.25 -11.47 -12.55
CA LEU A 19 0.73 -10.15 -12.26
C LEU A 19 -0.53 -10.31 -11.41
N ASP A 20 -0.68 -9.46 -10.41
CA ASP A 20 -1.92 -9.34 -9.66
C ASP A 20 -2.46 -7.90 -9.78
N GLU A 21 -3.73 -7.71 -9.47
CA GLU A 21 -4.42 -6.44 -9.58
C GLU A 21 -5.01 -6.04 -8.23
N MET A 22 -4.62 -4.85 -7.76
CA MET A 22 -5.31 -4.18 -6.66
C MET A 22 -6.47 -3.36 -7.20
N GLU A 23 -7.62 -3.46 -6.55
CA GLU A 23 -8.82 -2.69 -6.87
C GLU A 23 -9.27 -1.87 -5.65
N MET A 24 -9.78 -0.67 -5.90
CA MET A 24 -10.46 0.16 -4.89
C MET A 24 -11.64 0.86 -5.54
N HIS A 25 -12.70 1.10 -4.80
CA HIS A 25 -13.83 1.89 -5.25
C HIS A 25 -13.41 3.30 -5.67
N LYS A 26 -13.90 3.77 -6.83
CA LYS A 26 -13.59 5.12 -7.36
C LYS A 26 -14.05 6.25 -6.46
N ASP A 27 -15.10 6.03 -5.69
CA ASP A 27 -15.73 6.96 -4.75
C ASP A 27 -15.28 6.73 -3.30
N GLY A 28 -14.34 5.80 -3.06
CA GLY A 28 -13.90 5.45 -1.71
C GLY A 28 -13.09 6.55 -1.02
N VAL A 29 -12.47 7.45 -1.79
CA VAL A 29 -11.66 8.58 -1.31
C VAL A 29 -11.78 9.72 -2.33
N ALA A 30 -11.94 10.95 -1.85
CA ALA A 30 -12.00 12.15 -2.69
C ALA A 30 -10.63 12.83 -2.83
N PRO A 31 -10.38 13.58 -3.94
CA PRO A 31 -9.15 14.35 -4.09
C PRO A 31 -8.90 15.32 -2.92
N GLY A 32 -7.69 15.31 -2.38
CA GLY A 32 -7.28 16.13 -1.23
C GLY A 32 -7.65 15.56 0.13
N GLU A 33 -8.37 14.43 0.20
CA GLU A 33 -8.62 13.76 1.47
C GLU A 33 -7.33 13.20 2.06
N LYS A 34 -7.18 13.37 3.37
CA LYS A 34 -6.04 12.90 4.13
C LYS A 34 -6.27 11.45 4.54
N VAL A 35 -5.37 10.57 4.11
CA VAL A 35 -5.50 9.13 4.32
C VAL A 35 -4.31 8.56 5.07
N ILE A 36 -4.57 7.51 5.85
CA ILE A 36 -3.54 6.66 6.46
C ILE A 36 -3.75 5.25 5.91
N LEU A 37 -2.70 4.68 5.33
CA LEU A 37 -2.70 3.27 4.95
C LEU A 37 -2.41 2.42 6.20
N VAL A 38 -3.19 1.38 6.45
CA VAL A 38 -2.99 0.49 7.60
C VAL A 38 -3.03 -0.96 7.12
N ASP A 39 -2.06 -1.76 7.56
CA ASP A 39 -2.04 -3.21 7.36
C ASP A 39 -1.42 -3.91 8.58
N ASP A 40 -1.49 -5.23 8.65
CA ASP A 40 -0.91 -6.00 9.75
C ASP A 40 0.63 -6.04 9.70
N LEU A 41 1.21 -6.34 8.54
CA LEU A 41 2.64 -6.60 8.36
C LEU A 41 3.17 -5.99 7.06
N ILE A 42 4.37 -5.42 7.12
CA ILE A 42 5.13 -5.00 5.94
C ILE A 42 6.31 -5.94 5.68
N ALA A 43 6.25 -6.67 4.56
CA ALA A 43 7.30 -7.57 4.06
C ALA A 43 8.09 -6.92 2.92
N THR A 44 7.89 -7.35 1.67
CA THR A 44 8.52 -6.76 0.47
C THR A 44 7.91 -5.42 0.05
N GLY A 45 6.76 -5.08 0.62
CA GLY A 45 6.01 -3.84 0.37
C GLY A 45 5.30 -3.72 -0.96
N GLY A 46 5.20 -4.78 -1.77
CA GLY A 46 4.52 -4.74 -3.08
C GLY A 46 3.05 -4.31 -2.98
N THR A 47 2.30 -4.91 -2.06
CA THR A 47 0.87 -4.59 -1.83
C THR A 47 0.70 -3.13 -1.38
N ALA A 48 1.49 -2.68 -0.40
CA ALA A 48 1.42 -1.32 0.11
C ALA A 48 1.85 -0.28 -0.95
N GLU A 49 2.85 -0.59 -1.76
CA GLU A 49 3.27 0.26 -2.90
C GLU A 49 2.13 0.41 -3.92
N ALA A 50 1.46 -0.69 -4.26
CA ALA A 50 0.30 -0.67 -5.14
C ALA A 50 -0.83 0.21 -4.56
N ALA A 51 -1.11 0.08 -3.27
CA ALA A 51 -2.09 0.92 -2.58
C ALA A 51 -1.72 2.40 -2.62
N VAL A 52 -0.44 2.75 -2.36
CA VAL A 52 0.06 4.13 -2.44
C VAL A 52 -0.10 4.71 -3.84
N LYS A 53 0.25 3.96 -4.89
CA LYS A 53 0.10 4.39 -6.28
C LYS A 53 -1.37 4.64 -6.63
N LEU A 54 -2.24 3.74 -6.22
CA LEU A 54 -3.67 3.82 -6.47
C LEU A 54 -4.30 5.03 -5.75
N LEU A 55 -3.98 5.23 -4.47
CA LEU A 55 -4.45 6.38 -3.68
C LEU A 55 -3.95 7.71 -4.26
N ARG A 56 -2.72 7.77 -4.77
CA ARG A 56 -2.21 8.97 -5.45
C ARG A 56 -2.91 9.24 -6.78
N GLN A 57 -3.26 8.20 -7.53
CA GLN A 57 -3.96 8.34 -8.81
C GLN A 57 -5.33 9.02 -8.66
N ILE A 58 -6.00 8.82 -7.54
CA ILE A 58 -7.28 9.48 -7.22
C ILE A 58 -7.12 10.82 -6.47
N GLY A 59 -5.88 11.26 -6.23
CA GLY A 59 -5.58 12.55 -5.63
C GLY A 59 -5.58 12.59 -4.10
N ALA A 60 -5.44 11.46 -3.41
CA ALA A 60 -5.38 11.43 -1.94
C ALA A 60 -4.06 12.01 -1.38
N ASP A 61 -4.14 12.66 -0.23
CA ASP A 61 -3.00 13.11 0.58
C ASP A 61 -2.62 12.04 1.60
N ILE A 62 -1.64 11.20 1.28
CA ILE A 62 -1.22 10.08 2.13
C ILE A 62 -0.31 10.60 3.25
N LEU A 63 -0.82 10.60 4.48
CA LEU A 63 -0.08 11.10 5.65
C LEU A 63 0.98 10.12 6.15
N ALA A 64 0.65 8.83 6.13
CA ALA A 64 1.54 7.75 6.58
C ALA A 64 1.02 6.38 6.12
N ALA A 65 1.91 5.40 6.14
CA ALA A 65 1.58 3.98 6.16
C ALA A 65 1.95 3.39 7.54
N CYS A 66 1.01 2.69 8.16
CA CYS A 66 1.12 2.14 9.50
C CYS A 66 0.99 0.62 9.45
N PHE A 67 1.92 -0.07 10.08
CA PHE A 67 1.93 -1.53 10.19
C PHE A 67 2.07 -1.93 11.65
N VAL A 68 1.55 -3.10 12.02
CA VAL A 68 1.87 -3.66 13.34
C VAL A 68 3.29 -4.23 13.31
N ILE A 69 3.61 -5.01 12.29
CA ILE A 69 4.87 -5.75 12.17
C ILE A 69 5.70 -5.24 10.97
N ASP A 70 7.00 -5.03 11.18
CA ASP A 70 8.01 -4.81 10.14
C ASP A 70 8.89 -6.06 9.99
N LEU A 71 9.19 -6.47 8.75
CA LEU A 71 10.25 -7.43 8.43
C LEU A 71 11.37 -6.68 7.69
N PRO A 72 12.31 -6.04 8.41
CA PRO A 72 13.23 -5.06 7.82
C PRO A 72 14.11 -5.63 6.70
N ASP A 73 14.49 -6.92 6.83
CA ASP A 73 15.33 -7.63 5.86
C ASP A 73 14.68 -7.76 4.46
N LEU A 74 13.35 -7.62 4.38
CA LEU A 74 12.60 -7.68 3.12
C LEU A 74 12.41 -6.30 2.47
N GLY A 75 12.80 -5.21 3.15
CA GLY A 75 12.95 -3.87 2.56
C GLY A 75 11.64 -3.14 2.22
N GLY A 76 10.46 -3.64 2.61
CA GLY A 76 9.17 -3.03 2.27
C GLY A 76 9.00 -1.62 2.85
N ARG A 77 9.50 -1.38 4.06
CA ARG A 77 9.53 -0.04 4.66
C ARG A 77 10.32 0.96 3.80
N ALA A 78 11.57 0.63 3.47
CA ALA A 78 12.45 1.50 2.68
C ALA A 78 11.85 1.81 1.31
N LYS A 79 11.15 0.84 0.71
CA LYS A 79 10.41 1.02 -0.55
C LYS A 79 9.32 2.09 -0.45
N LEU A 80 8.54 2.13 0.62
CA LEU A 80 7.51 3.17 0.81
C LEU A 80 8.10 4.53 1.16
N GLU A 81 9.17 4.55 1.97
CA GLU A 81 9.90 5.79 2.29
C GLU A 81 10.51 6.43 1.02
N ALA A 82 11.01 5.61 0.08
CA ALA A 82 11.49 6.08 -1.23
C ALA A 82 10.38 6.72 -2.09
N LEU A 83 9.11 6.39 -1.83
CA LEU A 83 7.96 7.05 -2.46
C LEU A 83 7.58 8.34 -1.73
N GLY A 84 8.26 8.73 -0.66
CA GLY A 84 7.92 9.89 0.17
C GLY A 84 6.74 9.64 1.11
N VAL A 85 6.45 8.38 1.45
CA VAL A 85 5.40 8.02 2.41
C VAL A 85 6.06 7.71 3.77
N PRO A 86 5.76 8.46 4.84
CA PRO A 86 6.23 8.14 6.18
C PRO A 86 5.71 6.77 6.63
N VAL A 87 6.58 5.91 7.16
CA VAL A 87 6.20 4.58 7.67
C VAL A 87 6.29 4.53 9.19
N ARG A 88 5.27 3.96 9.84
CA ARG A 88 5.27 3.67 11.27
C ARG A 88 5.00 2.19 11.52
N THR A 89 5.79 1.57 12.39
CA THR A 89 5.65 0.17 12.79
C THR A 89 5.64 0.07 14.31
N LEU A 90 4.95 -0.93 14.87
CA LEU A 90 4.91 -1.14 16.33
C LEU A 90 6.04 -2.07 16.79
N ILE A 91 6.28 -3.14 16.05
CA ILE A 91 7.32 -4.14 16.33
C ILE A 91 8.04 -4.54 15.04
N GLY A 92 9.29 -4.98 15.16
CA GLY A 92 10.07 -5.53 14.05
C GLY A 92 10.62 -6.91 14.41
N PHE A 93 10.67 -7.81 13.43
CA PHE A 93 11.33 -9.11 13.55
C PHE A 93 12.46 -9.23 12.51
N GLU A 94 13.61 -9.69 12.95
CA GLU A 94 14.73 -10.05 12.06
C GLU A 94 14.49 -11.44 11.45
N GLY A 95 14.97 -11.68 10.23
CA GLY A 95 14.81 -12.94 9.51
C GLY A 95 13.89 -12.87 8.29
N HIS A 96 13.98 -13.91 7.45
CA HIS A 96 13.22 -14.09 6.19
C HIS A 96 12.23 -15.25 6.31
#